data_AF-A0A8S4S8F5-F1
#
_entry.id   AF-A0A8S4S8F5-F1
#
_cell.length_a   1.000
_cell.length_b   1.000
_cell.length_c   1.000
_cell.angle_alpha   90.00
_cell.angle_beta   90.00
_cell.angle_gamma   90.00
#
_symmetry.space_group_name_H-M   'P 1'
#
loop_
_entity.id
_entity.type
_entity.pdbx_description
1 polymer ?
#
loop_
_entity_poly.entity_id
_entity_poly.type
_entity_poly.pdbx_seq_one_letter_code
_entity_poly.pdbx_strand_id
1 'polypeptide(L)' 'MVANYGPHNKAQRHSAGDERVMLGVSLRDQIRNEEIRRRTRVTDIAERVAKLKWQWAGQKARKTDGSWGLKVL' A
#
# COMPACT_ATOMS: atom_id res chain seq x y z
N MET A 1 19.70 20.33 -6.91
CA MET A 1 18.50 19.93 -7.68
C MET A 1 18.16 18.49 -7.31
N VAL A 2 17.27 18.28 -6.36
CA VAL A 2 16.83 16.93 -5.98
C VAL A 2 15.66 16.56 -6.89
N ALA A 3 15.85 15.57 -7.75
CA ALA A 3 14.81 15.08 -8.65
C ALA A 3 13.61 14.60 -7.82
N ASN A 4 12.44 15.19 -8.07
CA ASN A 4 11.16 14.77 -7.51
C ASN A 4 10.79 13.38 -8.06
N TYR A 5 11.28 12.33 -7.42
CA TYR A 5 10.76 10.97 -7.59
C TYR A 5 9.46 10.82 -6.79
N GLY A 6 8.41 11.51 -7.21
CA GLY A 6 7.05 11.23 -6.74
C GLY A 6 6.48 10.07 -7.57
N PRO A 7 6.04 8.94 -6.99
CA PRO A 7 5.53 7.83 -7.78
C PRO A 7 4.12 8.17 -8.27
N HIS A 8 3.97 8.94 -9.34
CA HIS A 8 2.70 9.11 -10.03
C HIS A 8 2.35 7.84 -10.85
N ASN A 9 2.23 6.70 -10.17
CA ASN A 9 2.00 5.39 -10.77
C ASN A 9 0.53 4.95 -10.67
N LYS A 10 0.07 4.13 -11.62
CA LYS A 10 -1.31 3.61 -11.74
C LYS A 10 -1.87 3.03 -10.44
N ALA A 11 -1.02 2.48 -9.58
CA ALA A 11 -1.39 2.00 -8.24
C ALA A 11 -2.06 3.07 -7.37
N GLN A 12 -1.54 4.31 -7.38
CA GLN A 12 -2.13 5.42 -6.61
C GLN A 12 -3.52 5.81 -7.14
N ARG A 13 -3.76 5.66 -8.45
CA ARG A 13 -5.06 5.93 -9.08
C ARG A 13 -6.10 4.88 -8.68
N HIS A 14 -5.69 3.61 -8.62
CA HIS A 14 -6.56 2.51 -8.17
C HIS A 14 -6.95 2.70 -6.70
N SER A 15 -5.99 2.94 -5.81
CA SER A 15 -6.27 3.16 -4.39
C SER A 15 -7.20 4.35 -4.14
N ALA A 16 -7.05 5.44 -4.92
CA ALA A 16 -7.96 6.58 -4.81
C ALA A 16 -9.41 6.23 -5.23
N GLY A 17 -9.62 5.26 -6.12
CA GLY A 17 -10.93 4.73 -6.46
C GLY A 17 -11.53 3.92 -5.30
N ASP A 18 -10.74 3.01 -4.73
CA ASP A 18 -11.17 2.18 -3.60
C ASP A 18 -11.49 3.03 -2.35
N GLU A 19 -10.67 4.05 -2.08
CA GLU A 19 -10.88 4.99 -0.98
C GLU A 19 -12.16 5.81 -1.14
N ARG A 20 -12.54 6.14 -2.37
CA ARG A 20 -13.81 6.80 -2.65
C ARG A 20 -15.00 5.89 -2.37
N VAL A 21 -14.90 4.61 -2.72
CA VAL A 21 -15.93 3.61 -2.41
C VAL A 21 -16.06 3.42 -0.90
N MET A 22 -14.95 3.30 -0.17
CA MET A 22 -14.96 3.18 1.30
C MET A 22 -15.58 4.40 2.00
N LEU A 23 -15.42 5.59 1.43
CA LEU A 23 -15.99 6.85 1.93
C LEU A 23 -17.39 7.15 1.36
N GLY A 24 -17.92 6.33 0.45
CA GLY A 24 -19.22 6.55 -0.20
C GLY A 24 -19.27 7.79 -1.10
N VAL A 25 -18.14 8.29 -1.59
CA VAL A 25 -18.06 9.52 -2.39
C VAL A 25 -17.89 9.20 -3.88
N SER A 26 -18.61 9.93 -4.71
CA SER A 26 -18.60 9.77 -6.16
C SER A 26 -17.55 10.68 -6.83
N LEU A 27 -17.35 10.50 -8.14
CA LEU A 27 -16.54 11.43 -8.94
C LEU A 27 -17.22 12.80 -9.12
N ARG A 28 -18.55 12.88 -8.95
CA ARG A 28 -19.34 14.13 -9.10
C ARG A 28 -19.15 15.08 -7.94
N ASP A 29 -18.78 14.56 -6.77
CA ASP A 29 -18.51 15.36 -5.57
C ASP A 29 -17.23 16.20 -5.70
N GLN A 30 -16.43 15.97 -6.75
CA GLN A 30 -15.19 16.68 -7.07
C GLN A 30 -14.22 16.87 -5.89
N ILE A 31 -14.28 15.96 -4.91
CA ILE A 31 -13.39 15.99 -3.76
C ILE A 31 -11.96 15.76 -4.24
N ARG A 32 -11.05 16.66 -3.84
CA ARG A 32 -9.63 16.56 -4.18
C ARG A 32 -9.02 15.30 -3.56
N ASN A 33 -8.11 14.65 -4.28
CA ASN A 33 -7.47 13.42 -3.80
C ASN A 33 -6.69 13.65 -2.49
N GLU A 34 -6.10 14.83 -2.29
CA GLU A 34 -5.42 15.19 -1.04
C GLU A 34 -6.35 15.12 0.18
N GLU A 35 -7.60 15.57 0.02
CA GLU A 35 -8.61 15.51 1.08
C GLU A 35 -9.03 14.08 1.39
N ILE A 36 -9.14 13.23 0.35
CA ILE A 36 -9.42 11.79 0.51
C ILE A 36 -8.27 11.14 1.30
N ARG A 37 -7.02 11.40 0.91
CA ARG A 37 -5.82 10.88 1.60
C ARG A 37 -5.74 11.34 3.06
N ARG A 38 -6.11 12.59 3.34
CA ARG A 38 -6.15 13.14 4.71
C ARG A 38 -7.17 12.41 5.58
N ARG A 39 -8.34 12.06 5.02
CA ARG A 39 -9.41 11.36 5.73
C ARG A 39 -9.11 9.88 5.95
N THR A 40 -8.55 9.22 4.95
CA THR A 40 -8.31 7.77 4.98
C THR A 40 -6.99 7.38 5.62
N ARG A 41 -5.98 8.27 5.60
CA ARG A 41 -4.58 8.00 6.04
C ARG A 41 -3.99 6.72 5.43
N VAL A 42 -4.49 6.33 4.25
CA VAL A 42 -4.14 5.07 3.59
C VAL A 42 -2.67 4.99 3.20
N THR A 43 -2.02 6.12 2.94
CA THR A 43 -0.58 6.18 2.65
C THR A 43 0.25 5.63 3.82
N ASP A 44 -0.05 6.07 5.05
CA ASP A 44 0.66 5.65 6.25
C ASP A 44 0.49 4.14 6.52
N ILE A 45 -0.72 3.63 6.27
CA ILE A 45 -1.05 2.20 6.41
C ILE A 45 -0.32 1.38 5.34
N ALA A 46 -0.29 1.85 4.09
CA ALA A 46 0.40 1.15 3.00
C ALA A 46 1.91 1.03 3.28
N GLU A 47 2.54 2.09 3.79
CA GLU A 47 3.94 2.07 4.21
C GLU A 47 4.18 1.10 5.38
N ARG A 48 3.28 1.12 6.38
CA ARG A 48 3.32 0.19 7.52
C ARG A 48 3.21 -1.26 7.05
N VAL A 49 2.27 -1.56 6.15
CA VAL A 49 2.05 -2.91 5.59
C VAL A 49 3.26 -3.34 4.76
N ALA A 50 3.81 -2.47 3.93
CA ALA A 50 5.02 -2.76 3.16
C ALA A 50 6.19 -3.09 4.10
N LYS A 51 6.40 -2.28 5.14
CA LYS A 51 7.43 -2.53 6.15
C LYS A 51 7.23 -3.86 6.87
N LEU A 52 5.99 -4.18 7.29
CA LEU A 52 5.67 -5.45 7.94
C LEU A 52 5.91 -6.64 7.01
N LYS A 53 5.51 -6.55 5.73
CA LYS A 53 5.79 -7.59 4.73
C LYS A 53 7.29 -7.83 4.56
N TRP A 54 8.08 -6.77 4.46
CA TRP A 54 9.54 -6.89 4.36
C TRP A 54 10.19 -7.45 5.63
N GLN A 55 9.71 -7.06 6.80
CA GLN A 55 10.18 -7.61 8.08
C GLN A 55 9.87 -9.11 8.18
N TRP A 56 8.65 -9.51 7.84
CA TRP A 56 8.25 -10.92 7.80
C TRP A 56 9.09 -11.71 6.79
N ALA A 57 9.27 -11.18 5.58
CA ALA A 57 10.11 -11.81 4.56
C ALA A 57 11.56 -11.97 5.04
N GLY A 58 12.12 -10.96 5.71
CA GLY A 58 13.46 -11.04 6.31
C GLY A 58 13.54 -12.05 7.45
N GLN A 59 12.52 -12.11 8.30
CA GLN A 59 12.43 -13.12 9.37
C GLN A 59 12.34 -14.54 8.81
N LYS A 60 11.57 -14.73 7.74
CA LYS A 60 11.48 -16.00 7.02
C LYS A 60 12.77 -16.36 6.27
N ALA A 61 13.48 -15.38 5.72
CA ALA A 61 14.73 -15.63 4.99
C ALA A 61 15.87 -16.05 5.92
N ARG A 62 15.89 -15.54 7.16
CA ARG A 62 16.86 -15.93 8.20
C ARG A 62 16.53 -17.25 8.90
N LYS A 63 15.32 -17.76 8.67
CA LYS A 63 14.88 -19.05 9.20
C LYS A 63 15.45 -20.16 8.30
N THR A 64 16.47 -20.86 8.81
CA THR A 64 17.18 -21.97 8.14
C THR A 64 16.37 -23.27 8.12
N ASP A 65 15.27 -23.33 8.86
CA ASP A 65 14.24 -24.36 8.71
C ASP A 65 13.55 -24.12 7.37
N GLY A 66 13.83 -24.96 6.37
CA GLY A 66 13.37 -24.90 4.96
C GLY A 66 11.84 -24.89 4.77
N SER A 67 11.18 -23.93 5.41
CA SER A 67 9.75 -23.73 5.59
C SER A 67 9.19 -22.73 4.59
N TRP A 68 9.99 -22.41 3.56
CA TRP A 68 9.57 -21.67 2.38
C TRP A 68 8.65 -22.51 1.47
N GLY A 69 8.59 -23.83 1.66
CA GLY A 69 7.66 -24.72 0.96
C GLY A 69 7.25 -25.92 1.82
N LEU A 70 6.03 -26.43 1.60
CA LEU A 70 5.66 -27.76 2.08
C LEU A 70 6.64 -28.77 1.50
N LYS A 71 7.29 -29.56 2.37
CA LYS A 71 8.02 -30.74 1.94
C LYS A 71 6.97 -31.76 1.51
N VAL A 72 6.65 -31.80 0.22
CA VAL A 72 5.86 -32.89 -0.36
C VAL A 72 6.74 -34.13 -0.25
N LEU A 73 6.31 -35.09 0.57
CA LEU A 73 6.91 -36.41 0.73
C LEU A 73 6.63 -37.27 -0.50
#